data_AF-A0A2R7SRN2-F1
#
_entry.id   AF-A0A2R7SRN2-F1
#
_cell.length_a   1.000
_cell.length_b   1.000
_cell.length_c   1.000
_cell.angle_alpha   90.00
_cell.angle_beta   90.00
_cell.angle_gamma   90.00
#
_symmetry.space_group_name_H-M   'P 1'
#
loop_
_entity.id
_entity.type
_entity.pdbx_description
1 polymer ?
#
loop_
_entity_poly.entity_id
_entity_poly.type
_entity_poly.pdbx_seq_one_letter_code
_entity_poly.pdbx_strand_id
1 'polypeptide(L)'
;MRSVSNLGANLGQIGRLPNMNIAQLGNFVNAIGASGFTSSAIFCPGSASVFGLYFQSEIDSYFWRGLIPTEMLYPASWVPGLAETSVGFPQTWGGIYPRNNALYQVQGVKASAVLANRVLSIVSQSSQPHIYTKLEGDYSGFRMFETGGSPVWQRLYPNAEPRCGTFGANDSLWLTSWGDGNTSSGEGYMWNVWRRYECCQKAGQIFLSSVHW
;
A
#
# COMPACT_ATOMS: atom_id res chain seq x y z
N MET A 1 16.27 -35.92 -8.63
CA MET A 1 17.53 -35.37 -9.15
C MET A 1 17.47 -35.30 -10.67
N ARG A 2 17.30 -34.10 -11.24
CA ARG A 2 17.77 -33.79 -12.59
C ARG A 2 18.39 -32.40 -12.53
N SER A 3 19.69 -32.39 -12.80
CA SER A 3 20.55 -31.23 -12.91
C SER A 3 20.22 -30.46 -14.19
N VAL A 4 20.08 -29.14 -14.07
CA VAL A 4 20.43 -28.21 -15.15
C VAL A 4 21.36 -27.18 -14.54
N SER A 5 22.62 -27.56 -14.42
CA SER A 5 23.74 -26.64 -14.20
C SER A 5 24.16 -26.07 -15.55
N ASN A 6 23.96 -24.77 -15.76
CA ASN A 6 25.01 -23.92 -16.30
C ASN A 6 24.68 -22.43 -16.22
N LEU A 7 25.56 -21.74 -15.48
CA LEU A 7 26.14 -20.43 -15.75
C LEU A 7 25.29 -19.18 -15.52
N GLY A 8 25.72 -18.43 -14.49
CA GLY A 8 25.71 -16.98 -14.52
C GLY A 8 24.93 -16.36 -13.39
N ALA A 9 25.65 -15.92 -12.36
CA ALA A 9 25.16 -14.99 -11.36
C ALA A 9 24.37 -13.84 -11.99
N ASN A 10 23.17 -13.57 -11.49
CA ASN A 10 22.73 -12.25 -11.05
C ASN A 10 21.24 -12.26 -10.71
N LEU A 11 20.97 -11.82 -9.48
CA LEU A 11 19.83 -11.01 -9.07
C LEU A 11 18.46 -11.69 -9.07
N GLY A 12 17.91 -11.80 -7.85
CA GLY A 12 16.47 -11.68 -7.65
C GLY A 12 15.95 -10.43 -8.37
N GLN A 13 15.48 -10.62 -9.59
CA GLN A 13 14.77 -9.58 -10.32
C GLN A 13 13.32 -9.61 -9.82
N ILE A 14 13.10 -8.79 -8.79
CA ILE A 14 11.94 -7.89 -8.72
C ILE A 14 11.51 -7.58 -10.16
N GLY A 15 10.22 -7.66 -10.47
CA GLY A 15 9.64 -7.23 -11.76
C GLY A 15 9.82 -5.74 -12.04
N ARG A 16 11.06 -5.27 -12.07
CA ARG A 16 11.51 -4.13 -12.86
C ARG A 16 11.75 -4.70 -14.24
N LEU A 17 10.89 -4.34 -15.19
CA LEU A 17 11.29 -4.42 -16.59
C LEU A 17 12.64 -3.69 -16.68
N PRO A 18 13.71 -4.35 -17.18
CA PRO A 18 14.92 -3.62 -17.50
C PRO A 18 14.56 -2.47 -18.45
N ASN A 19 15.39 -1.43 -18.54
CA ASN A 19 15.27 -0.42 -19.59
C ASN A 19 15.48 -1.11 -20.96
N MET A 20 14.43 -1.74 -21.45
CA MET A 20 14.40 -2.55 -22.65
C MET A 20 13.93 -1.67 -23.79
N ASN A 21 14.70 -1.65 -24.87
CA ASN A 21 14.27 -1.04 -26.13
C ASN A 21 13.07 -1.84 -26.69
N ILE A 22 12.27 -1.23 -27.57
CA ILE A 22 11.05 -1.82 -28.17
C ILE A 22 11.30 -3.21 -28.78
N ALA A 23 12.48 -3.44 -29.36
CA ALA A 23 12.86 -4.75 -29.89
C ALA A 23 13.08 -5.81 -28.80
N GLN A 24 13.60 -5.43 -27.63
CA GLN A 24 13.81 -6.32 -26.48
C GLN A 24 12.48 -6.63 -25.78
N LEU A 25 11.55 -5.66 -25.75
CA LEU A 25 10.17 -5.89 -25.32
C LEU A 25 9.45 -6.88 -26.25
N GLY A 26 9.61 -6.74 -27.57
CA GLY A 26 9.05 -7.69 -28.54
C GLY A 26 9.59 -9.11 -28.35
N ASN A 27 10.89 -9.25 -28.08
CA ASN A 27 11.52 -10.54 -27.81
C ASN A 27 11.11 -11.12 -26.45
N PHE A 28 10.94 -10.29 -25.41
CA PHE A 28 10.43 -10.72 -24.12
C PHE A 28 8.99 -11.22 -24.23
N VAL A 29 8.10 -10.46 -24.89
CA VAL A 29 6.70 -10.87 -25.11
C VAL A 29 6.61 -12.14 -25.94
N ASN A 30 7.44 -12.28 -26.99
CA ASN A 30 7.52 -13.51 -27.78
C ASN A 30 8.09 -14.69 -26.98
N ALA A 31 9.09 -14.48 -26.12
CA ALA A 31 9.63 -15.53 -25.26
C ALA A 31 8.60 -16.02 -24.23
N ILE A 32 7.77 -15.12 -23.70
CA ILE A 32 6.65 -15.46 -22.79
C ILE A 32 5.56 -16.23 -23.54
N GLY A 33 5.18 -15.75 -24.74
CA GLY A 33 4.19 -16.40 -25.58
C GLY A 33 4.62 -17.78 -26.08
N ALA A 34 5.91 -17.96 -26.39
CA ALA A 34 6.47 -19.22 -26.90
C ALA A 34 6.75 -20.26 -25.80
N SER A 35 6.92 -19.83 -24.54
CA SER A 35 7.24 -20.72 -23.42
C SER A 35 5.99 -21.25 -22.69
N GLY A 36 4.78 -20.83 -23.10
CA GLY A 36 3.53 -21.25 -22.46
C GLY A 36 3.34 -20.66 -21.05
N PHE A 37 4.12 -19.64 -20.68
CA PHE A 37 3.99 -18.96 -19.40
C PHE A 37 2.73 -18.10 -19.44
N THR A 38 1.79 -18.38 -18.54
CA THR A 38 0.64 -17.51 -18.31
C THR A 38 1.12 -16.19 -17.68
N SER A 39 0.41 -15.08 -17.90
CA SER A 39 0.75 -13.75 -17.33
C SER A 39 0.97 -13.76 -15.80
N SER A 40 0.37 -14.73 -15.11
CA SER A 40 0.55 -15.01 -13.67
C SER A 40 1.93 -15.55 -13.28
N ALA A 41 2.78 -15.95 -14.23
CA ALA A 41 4.13 -16.43 -13.96
C ALA A 41 5.16 -15.30 -13.87
N ILE A 42 4.78 -14.07 -14.23
CA ILE A 42 5.66 -12.88 -14.24
C ILE A 42 5.07 -11.76 -13.37
N PHE A 43 3.76 -11.68 -13.28
CA PHE A 43 3.07 -10.72 -12.42
C PHE A 43 2.38 -11.42 -11.27
N CYS A 44 2.61 -10.90 -10.07
CA CYS A 44 1.87 -11.32 -8.89
C CYS A 44 0.40 -10.92 -9.02
N PRO A 45 -0.55 -11.79 -8.61
CA PRO A 45 -1.94 -11.36 -8.46
C PRO A 45 -1.99 -10.19 -7.46
N GLY A 46 -2.88 -9.21 -7.67
CA GLY A 46 -3.04 -8.10 -6.73
C GLY A 46 -3.80 -8.57 -5.50
N SER A 47 -3.53 -8.02 -4.29
CA SER A 47 -4.18 -8.42 -3.03
C SER A 47 -5.62 -7.92 -2.83
N ALA A 48 -6.10 -7.06 -3.74
CA ALA A 48 -7.45 -6.52 -3.71
C ALA A 48 -8.31 -7.19 -4.79
N SER A 49 -9.54 -7.53 -4.42
CA SER A 49 -10.58 -8.02 -5.32
C SER A 49 -11.32 -6.85 -5.96
N VAL A 50 -11.73 -7.03 -7.21
CA VAL A 50 -12.52 -6.04 -7.94
C VAL A 50 -13.87 -5.89 -7.23
N PHE A 51 -14.28 -4.64 -6.95
CA PHE A 51 -15.48 -4.30 -6.18
C PHE A 51 -15.50 -4.86 -4.73
N GLY A 52 -14.35 -5.25 -4.18
CA GLY A 52 -14.25 -5.69 -2.79
C GLY A 52 -14.36 -4.51 -1.81
N LEU A 53 -15.31 -4.60 -0.87
CA LEU A 53 -15.41 -3.65 0.24
C LEU A 53 -14.55 -4.13 1.42
N TYR A 54 -13.41 -3.48 1.64
CA TYR A 54 -12.48 -3.88 2.69
C TYR A 54 -12.74 -3.19 4.03
N PHE A 55 -13.14 -1.93 4.00
CA PHE A 55 -13.45 -1.16 5.19
C PHE A 55 -14.50 -0.12 4.86
N GLN A 56 -15.45 0.05 5.78
CA GLN A 56 -16.40 1.16 5.75
C GLN A 56 -16.69 1.64 7.17
N SER A 57 -16.08 2.77 7.54
CA SER A 57 -16.85 3.92 7.99
C SER A 57 -18.02 3.67 8.94
N GLU A 58 -19.18 3.61 8.30
CA GLU A 58 -20.51 3.53 8.91
C GLU A 58 -20.76 2.20 9.62
N ILE A 59 -20.25 1.10 9.06
CA ILE A 59 -20.38 -0.24 9.65
C ILE A 59 -19.51 -0.34 10.91
N ASP A 60 -18.33 0.30 10.88
CA ASP A 60 -17.36 0.34 11.97
C ASP A 60 -17.60 1.47 12.99
N SER A 61 -18.82 2.02 13.02
CA SER A 61 -19.14 3.25 13.76
C SER A 61 -18.76 3.25 15.24
N TYR A 62 -18.80 2.11 15.94
CA TYR A 62 -18.44 2.02 17.36
C TYR A 62 -16.96 2.29 17.63
N PHE A 63 -16.07 1.76 16.80
CA PHE A 63 -14.62 1.91 16.94
C PHE A 63 -14.16 3.22 16.31
N TRP A 64 -14.63 3.51 15.09
CA TRP A 64 -14.34 4.73 14.35
C TRP A 64 -14.75 6.03 15.05
N ARG A 65 -15.87 6.03 15.79
CA ARG A 65 -16.31 7.19 16.60
C ARG A 65 -15.69 7.22 18.00
N GLY A 66 -14.92 6.20 18.38
CA GLY A 66 -14.30 6.10 19.70
C GLY A 66 -15.27 5.79 20.85
N LEU A 67 -16.44 5.19 20.57
CA LEU A 67 -17.35 4.71 21.62
C LEU A 67 -16.73 3.54 22.38
N ILE A 68 -15.99 2.69 21.67
CA ILE A 68 -15.14 1.65 22.25
C ILE A 68 -13.68 2.11 22.12
N PRO A 69 -12.98 2.46 23.22
CA PRO A 69 -11.67 3.09 23.16
C PRO A 69 -10.51 2.09 22.99
N THR A 70 -10.69 1.03 22.20
CA THR A 70 -9.64 0.03 21.93
C THR A 70 -8.40 0.65 21.30
N GLU A 71 -8.59 1.64 20.42
CA GLU A 71 -7.51 2.37 19.77
C GLU A 71 -6.65 3.19 20.76
N MET A 72 -7.17 3.53 21.95
CA MET A 72 -6.38 4.21 22.98
C MET A 72 -5.39 3.27 23.70
N LEU A 73 -5.47 1.95 23.47
CA LEU A 73 -4.53 1.00 24.05
C LEU A 73 -3.16 1.01 23.33
N TYR A 74 -3.09 1.58 22.12
CA TYR A 74 -1.83 1.72 21.41
C TYR A 74 -1.01 2.89 21.98
N PRO A 75 0.29 2.70 22.30
CA PRO A 75 1.13 3.78 22.81
C PRO A 75 1.23 5.00 21.87
N ALA A 76 1.16 4.76 20.57
CA ALA A 76 1.16 5.81 19.54
C ALA A 76 -0.06 6.74 19.61
N SER A 77 -1.14 6.36 20.32
CA SER A 77 -2.29 7.25 20.55
C SER A 77 -2.01 8.36 21.56
N TRP A 78 -0.96 8.22 22.37
CA TRP A 78 -0.65 9.12 23.49
C TRP A 78 0.68 9.85 23.33
N VAL A 79 1.61 9.29 22.55
CA VAL A 79 2.96 9.83 22.39
C VAL A 79 3.08 10.47 21.00
N PRO A 80 3.11 11.80 20.90
CA PRO A 80 3.32 12.49 19.63
C PRO A 80 4.64 12.08 18.99
N GLY A 81 4.68 11.97 17.66
CA GLY A 81 5.89 11.57 16.93
C GLY A 81 6.01 10.07 16.69
N LEU A 82 5.18 9.23 17.34
CA LEU A 82 5.08 7.81 17.04
C LEU A 82 4.01 7.54 15.97
N ALA A 83 4.36 6.72 14.97
CA ALA A 83 3.45 6.31 13.90
C ALA A 83 2.75 7.51 13.21
N GLU A 84 3.55 8.50 12.80
CA GLU A 84 3.09 9.71 12.15
C GLU A 84 3.11 9.59 10.63
N THR A 85 2.15 10.23 9.97
CA THR A 85 2.19 10.40 8.52
C THR A 85 3.15 11.55 8.18
N SER A 86 4.44 11.24 8.07
CA SER A 86 5.53 12.20 7.87
C SER A 86 6.69 11.60 7.07
N VAL A 87 7.42 12.45 6.33
CA VAL A 87 8.73 12.11 5.74
C VAL A 87 9.89 12.53 6.67
N GLY A 88 9.61 13.30 7.73
CA GLY A 88 10.58 13.69 8.76
C GLY A 88 9.93 14.40 9.94
N PHE A 89 10.63 14.47 11.07
CA PHE A 89 10.21 15.18 12.29
C PHE A 89 10.86 16.58 12.31
N PRO A 90 10.18 17.66 12.78
CA PRO A 90 8.96 17.71 13.60
C PRO A 90 7.65 17.95 12.85
N GLN A 91 7.64 18.05 11.52
CA GLN A 91 6.44 18.39 10.75
C GLN A 91 5.72 17.14 10.27
N THR A 92 4.57 16.84 10.86
CA THR A 92 3.74 15.68 10.51
C THR A 92 2.35 16.14 10.06
N TRP A 93 1.73 15.39 9.15
CA TRP A 93 0.34 15.67 8.76
C TRP A 93 -0.67 15.07 9.77
N GLY A 94 -0.20 14.24 10.70
CA GLY A 94 -1.03 13.66 11.76
C GLY A 94 -0.68 12.20 12.06
N GLY A 95 -1.04 11.79 13.27
CA GLY A 95 -0.81 10.44 13.77
C GLY A 95 -1.73 9.42 13.11
N ILE A 96 -1.21 8.23 12.85
CA ILE A 96 -2.00 7.06 12.45
C ILE A 96 -2.93 6.65 13.61
N TYR A 97 -2.47 6.75 14.85
CA TYR A 97 -3.25 6.39 16.03
C TYR A 97 -3.76 7.64 16.79
N PRO A 98 -4.92 7.56 17.46
CA PRO A 98 -5.92 6.50 17.35
C PRO A 98 -6.57 6.49 15.95
N ARG A 99 -6.91 5.31 15.42
CA ARG A 99 -7.49 5.19 14.06
C ARG A 99 -8.99 5.49 14.02
N ASN A 100 -9.38 6.62 14.63
CA ASN A 100 -10.73 7.17 14.61
C ASN A 100 -10.90 8.18 13.45
N ASN A 101 -12.10 8.75 13.31
CA ASN A 101 -12.35 9.82 12.32
C ASN A 101 -11.79 11.19 12.72
N ALA A 102 -11.30 11.33 13.95
CA ALA A 102 -10.94 12.62 14.47
C ALA A 102 -9.51 12.94 14.06
N LEU A 103 -9.36 14.02 13.29
CA LEU A 103 -8.06 14.60 13.00
C LEU A 103 -8.23 16.09 12.83
N TYR A 104 -7.42 16.86 13.56
CA TYR A 104 -7.37 18.30 13.39
C TYR A 104 -6.32 18.63 12.31
N GLN A 105 -6.79 19.07 11.15
CA GLN A 105 -5.95 19.53 10.06
C GLN A 105 -6.61 20.73 9.38
N VAL A 106 -5.81 21.74 9.03
CA VAL A 106 -6.31 22.97 8.39
C VAL A 106 -6.76 22.70 6.95
N GLN A 107 -6.10 21.74 6.29
CA GLN A 107 -6.41 21.36 4.90
C GLN A 107 -7.07 19.99 4.86
N GLY A 108 -8.29 19.92 4.32
CA GLY A 108 -9.06 18.68 4.18
C GLY A 108 -8.33 17.61 3.36
N VAL A 109 -7.52 18.00 2.37
CA VAL A 109 -6.75 17.06 1.56
C VAL A 109 -5.62 16.37 2.36
N LYS A 110 -4.96 17.08 3.28
CA LYS A 110 -4.00 16.47 4.21
C LYS A 110 -4.72 15.57 5.21
N ALA A 111 -5.88 16.02 5.71
CA ALA A 111 -6.69 15.23 6.62
C ALA A 111 -7.11 13.89 6.01
N SER A 112 -7.64 13.92 4.78
CA SER A 112 -8.07 12.71 4.06
C SER A 112 -6.92 11.78 3.71
N ALA A 113 -5.72 12.31 3.41
CA ALA A 113 -4.52 11.51 3.20
C ALA A 113 -4.14 10.71 4.47
N VAL A 114 -4.18 11.35 5.64
CA VAL A 114 -3.94 10.66 6.92
C VAL A 114 -5.03 9.62 7.21
N LEU A 115 -6.30 9.95 7.00
CA LEU A 115 -7.40 9.00 7.16
C LEU A 115 -7.26 7.80 6.21
N ALA A 116 -6.86 8.00 4.96
CA ALA A 116 -6.58 6.92 4.02
C ALA A 116 -5.43 6.02 4.53
N ASN A 117 -4.38 6.62 5.10
CA ASN A 117 -3.27 5.88 5.71
C ASN A 117 -3.73 5.06 6.94
N ARG A 118 -4.64 5.61 7.76
CA ARG A 118 -5.27 4.89 8.88
C ARG A 118 -6.04 3.67 8.38
N VAL A 119 -6.90 3.85 7.38
CA VAL A 119 -7.66 2.73 6.78
C VAL A 119 -6.74 1.67 6.22
N LEU A 120 -5.67 2.07 5.51
CA LEU A 120 -4.68 1.12 5.00
C LEU A 120 -4.05 0.29 6.14
N SER A 121 -3.72 0.94 7.26
CA SER A 121 -3.15 0.23 8.43
C SER A 121 -4.13 -0.78 9.05
N ILE A 122 -5.44 -0.50 9.01
CA ILE A 122 -6.48 -1.43 9.46
C ILE A 122 -6.52 -2.65 8.53
N VAL A 123 -6.68 -2.43 7.22
CA VAL A 123 -6.90 -3.53 6.26
C VAL A 123 -5.64 -4.34 5.95
N SER A 124 -4.45 -3.79 6.20
CA SER A 124 -3.17 -4.49 5.96
C SER A 124 -2.77 -5.44 7.09
N GLN A 125 -3.22 -5.18 8.31
CA GLN A 125 -2.83 -5.96 9.50
C GLN A 125 -3.93 -6.95 9.89
N SER A 126 -3.55 -8.02 10.58
CA SER A 126 -4.52 -8.95 11.20
C SER A 126 -4.89 -8.49 12.61
N SER A 127 -6.05 -8.93 13.09
CA SER A 127 -6.51 -8.75 14.47
C SER A 127 -6.63 -7.30 14.94
N GLN A 128 -7.04 -6.39 14.05
CA GLN A 128 -7.31 -5.01 14.43
C GLN A 128 -8.70 -4.91 15.08
N PRO A 129 -8.90 -4.02 16.07
CA PRO A 129 -10.17 -3.87 16.78
C PRO A 129 -11.17 -3.03 15.96
N HIS A 130 -11.47 -3.49 14.74
CA HIS A 130 -12.33 -2.84 13.76
C HIS A 130 -13.12 -3.89 12.98
N ILE A 131 -14.22 -3.49 12.34
CA ILE A 131 -14.95 -4.33 11.39
C ILE A 131 -14.37 -4.11 9.99
N TYR A 132 -13.58 -5.07 9.52
CA TYR A 132 -12.90 -4.98 8.23
C TYR A 132 -12.66 -6.37 7.62
N THR A 133 -12.47 -6.38 6.31
CA THR A 133 -11.87 -7.50 5.59
C THR A 133 -10.40 -7.19 5.38
N LYS A 134 -9.52 -8.12 5.75
CA LYS A 134 -8.09 -7.96 5.54
C LYS A 134 -7.75 -8.08 4.05
N LEU A 135 -6.82 -7.25 3.59
CA LEU A 135 -6.17 -7.40 2.28
C LEU A 135 -5.26 -8.62 2.33
N GLU A 136 -5.82 -9.79 2.07
CA GLU A 136 -5.07 -11.04 1.93
C GLU A 136 -4.93 -11.39 0.46
N GLY A 137 -3.68 -11.51 0.02
CA GLY A 137 -3.33 -11.96 -1.31
C GLY A 137 -3.18 -13.47 -1.43
N ASP A 138 -4.01 -14.26 -0.74
CA ASP A 138 -3.99 -15.70 -0.94
C ASP A 138 -4.85 -16.06 -2.15
N TYR A 139 -4.19 -16.17 -3.30
CA TYR A 139 -4.79 -16.60 -4.56
C TYR A 139 -4.45 -18.06 -4.81
N SER A 140 -5.37 -18.80 -5.45
CA SER A 140 -5.26 -20.24 -5.72
C SER A 140 -3.99 -20.60 -6.48
N GLY A 141 -2.93 -20.89 -5.73
CA GLY A 141 -1.61 -21.27 -6.25
C GLY A 141 -0.47 -20.30 -5.94
N PHE A 142 -0.71 -19.14 -5.33
CA PHE A 142 0.35 -18.18 -4.95
C PHE A 142 0.20 -17.74 -3.49
N ARG A 143 1.34 -17.55 -2.83
CA ARG A 143 1.43 -16.90 -1.52
C ARG A 143 2.10 -15.55 -1.72
N MET A 144 1.46 -14.49 -1.24
CA MET A 144 2.02 -13.14 -1.27
C MET A 144 2.76 -12.81 0.03
N PHE A 145 3.87 -12.11 -0.12
CA PHE A 145 4.69 -11.56 0.93
C PHE A 145 4.79 -10.05 0.71
N GLU A 146 4.60 -9.30 1.77
CA GLU A 146 4.90 -7.87 1.72
C GLU A 146 6.41 -7.70 1.79
N THR A 147 7.00 -7.18 0.71
CA THR A 147 8.46 -7.01 0.53
C THR A 147 9.03 -5.86 1.36
N GLY A 148 8.19 -5.22 2.16
CA GLY A 148 8.53 -3.97 2.84
C GLY A 148 8.61 -2.77 1.90
N GLY A 149 8.83 -1.61 2.51
CA GLY A 149 8.76 -0.31 1.86
C GLY A 149 7.44 0.41 2.13
N SER A 150 7.51 1.73 2.29
CA SER A 150 6.33 2.55 2.55
C SER A 150 5.38 2.54 1.36
N PRO A 151 4.06 2.48 1.60
CA PRO A 151 3.07 2.60 0.53
C PRO A 151 3.22 3.97 -0.16
N VAL A 152 3.05 3.98 -1.48
CA VAL A 152 3.00 5.21 -2.25
C VAL A 152 1.57 5.47 -2.70
N TRP A 153 1.21 6.74 -2.73
CA TRP A 153 -0.14 7.22 -2.92
C TRP A 153 -0.23 8.06 -4.18
N GLN A 154 -1.38 8.03 -4.81
CA GLN A 154 -1.69 8.87 -5.96
C GLN A 154 -3.08 9.46 -5.76
N ARG A 155 -3.17 10.78 -5.79
CA ARG A 155 -4.48 11.45 -5.71
C ARG A 155 -5.24 11.29 -7.03
N LEU A 156 -6.52 10.97 -6.92
CA LEU A 156 -7.46 10.92 -8.06
C LEU A 156 -8.38 12.13 -8.10
N TYR A 157 -8.80 12.62 -6.93
CA TYR A 157 -9.71 13.75 -6.78
C TYR A 157 -9.23 14.66 -5.63
N PRO A 158 -9.30 16.00 -5.74
CA PRO A 158 -9.93 16.80 -6.81
C PRO A 158 -9.13 16.88 -8.12
N ASN A 159 -7.80 16.95 -8.03
CA ASN A 159 -6.91 17.03 -9.18
C ASN A 159 -6.05 15.77 -9.25
N ALA A 160 -6.23 14.96 -10.30
CA ALA A 160 -5.51 13.70 -10.46
C ALA A 160 -4.00 13.92 -10.64
N GLU A 161 -3.20 13.25 -9.83
CA GLU A 161 -1.74 13.34 -9.91
C GLU A 161 -1.19 12.39 -10.98
N PRO A 162 -0.23 12.84 -11.83
CA PRO A 162 0.38 12.00 -12.84
C PRO A 162 1.44 11.04 -12.27
N ARG A 163 1.81 11.19 -11.00
CA ARG A 163 2.87 10.43 -10.32
C ARG A 163 2.40 10.04 -8.93
N CYS A 164 2.97 8.96 -8.40
CA CYS A 164 2.78 8.58 -7.01
C CYS A 164 3.83 9.24 -6.11
N GLY A 165 3.49 9.42 -4.83
CA GLY A 165 4.35 10.00 -3.81
C GLY A 165 4.02 9.47 -2.42
N THR A 166 4.84 9.82 -1.44
CA THR A 166 4.55 9.52 -0.03
C THR A 166 3.86 10.70 0.63
N PHE A 167 2.97 10.44 1.58
CA PHE A 167 2.40 11.50 2.41
C PHE A 167 3.41 12.06 3.41
N GLY A 168 3.14 13.26 3.91
CA GLY A 168 3.95 13.85 4.98
C GLY A 168 5.14 14.69 4.51
N ALA A 169 5.09 15.22 3.29
CA ALA A 169 6.09 16.18 2.82
C ALA A 169 6.10 17.43 3.73
N ASN A 170 7.29 17.88 4.11
CA ASN A 170 7.47 19.10 4.90
C ASN A 170 7.36 20.33 4.00
N ASP A 171 6.29 21.09 4.17
CA ASP A 171 5.95 22.30 3.42
C ASP A 171 5.89 23.55 4.30
N SER A 172 6.40 23.50 5.53
CA SER A 172 6.29 24.61 6.50
C SER A 172 7.11 25.86 6.14
N LEU A 173 8.15 25.70 5.32
CA LEU A 173 9.03 26.78 4.88
C LEU A 173 8.73 27.24 3.44
N TRP A 174 7.70 26.68 2.80
CA TRP A 174 7.33 27.05 1.44
C TRP A 174 6.19 28.07 1.45
N LEU A 175 6.13 28.90 0.41
CA LEU A 175 5.08 29.91 0.24
C LEU A 175 3.70 29.31 -0.08
N THR A 176 3.70 28.05 -0.54
CA THR A 176 2.49 27.27 -0.76
C THR A 176 2.55 26.00 0.07
N SER A 177 1.41 25.49 0.49
CA SER A 177 1.32 24.21 1.15
C SER A 177 0.89 23.14 0.15
N TRP A 178 1.19 21.87 0.47
CA TRP A 178 0.81 20.71 -0.32
C TRP A 178 -0.69 20.65 -0.62
N GLY A 179 -1.54 21.18 0.27
CA GLY A 179 -2.99 21.25 0.04
C GLY A 179 -3.49 22.46 -0.75
N ASP A 180 -2.63 23.42 -1.08
CA ASP A 180 -3.03 24.62 -1.82
C ASP A 180 -3.29 24.26 -3.29
N GLY A 181 -4.47 24.63 -3.80
CA GLY A 181 -4.95 24.21 -5.13
C GLY A 181 -5.34 22.72 -5.23
N ASN A 182 -5.23 21.99 -4.13
CA ASN A 182 -5.45 20.55 -4.05
C ASN A 182 -6.62 20.15 -3.13
N THR A 183 -7.28 21.15 -2.54
CA THR A 183 -8.45 21.00 -1.70
C THR A 183 -9.72 21.09 -2.56
N SER A 184 -10.69 20.19 -2.34
CA SER A 184 -11.99 20.27 -3.00
C SER A 184 -12.94 21.16 -2.21
N SER A 185 -13.77 21.96 -2.88
CA SER A 185 -14.83 22.75 -2.22
C SER A 185 -15.92 21.88 -1.57
N GLY A 186 -16.06 20.63 -2.01
CA GLY A 186 -17.01 19.67 -1.45
C GLY A 186 -16.42 18.77 -0.37
N GLU A 187 -15.17 18.98 0.06
CA GLU A 187 -14.46 18.17 1.07
C GLU A 187 -14.42 16.65 0.76
N GLY A 188 -14.58 16.29 -0.51
CA GLY A 188 -14.42 14.92 -1.02
C GLY A 188 -13.01 14.69 -1.53
N TYR A 189 -12.45 13.49 -1.30
CA TYR A 189 -11.11 13.12 -1.71
C TYR A 189 -11.04 11.65 -2.11
N MET A 190 -10.23 11.33 -3.12
CA MET A 190 -10.03 9.96 -3.59
C MET A 190 -8.56 9.70 -3.83
N TRP A 191 -8.11 8.52 -3.38
CA TRP A 191 -6.71 8.14 -3.38
C TRP A 191 -6.55 6.71 -3.88
N ASN A 192 -5.54 6.49 -4.72
CA ASN A 192 -5.02 5.17 -5.01
C ASN A 192 -3.81 4.89 -4.12
N VAL A 193 -3.73 3.66 -3.63
CA VAL A 193 -2.58 3.15 -2.89
C VAL A 193 -1.85 2.10 -3.72
N TRP A 194 -0.53 2.21 -3.76
CA TRP A 194 0.34 1.25 -4.41
C TRP A 194 1.27 0.64 -3.37
N ARG A 195 1.24 -0.68 -3.28
CA ARG A 195 2.09 -1.47 -2.38
C ARG A 195 2.97 -2.40 -3.19
N ARG A 196 4.16 -2.64 -2.64
CA ARG A 196 5.12 -3.58 -3.21
C ARG A 196 4.90 -4.95 -2.56
N TYR A 197 4.75 -5.96 -3.41
CA TYR A 197 4.62 -7.33 -2.98
C TYR A 197 5.52 -8.23 -3.81
N GLU A 198 5.94 -9.30 -3.17
CA GLU A 198 6.55 -10.45 -3.80
C GLU A 198 5.58 -11.62 -3.66
N CYS A 199 5.55 -12.49 -4.65
CA CYS A 199 4.72 -13.68 -4.61
C CYS A 199 5.55 -14.91 -4.94
N CYS A 200 5.22 -16.02 -4.30
CA CYS A 200 5.78 -17.32 -4.59
C CYS A 200 4.66 -18.28 -4.97
N GLN A 201 4.89 -19.09 -5.99
CA GLN A 201 3.97 -20.17 -6.33
C GLN A 201 3.99 -21.23 -5.22
N LYS A 202 2.81 -21.71 -4.82
CA LYS A 202 2.63 -22.78 -3.85
C LYS A 202 3.11 -24.09 -4.47
N ALA A 203 4.25 -24.62 -3.99
CA ALA A 203 4.80 -25.90 -4.41
C ALA A 203 4.32 -27.10 -3.56
N GLY A 204 3.52 -26.85 -2.51
CA GLY A 204 3.04 -27.88 -1.58
C GLY A 204 1.92 -27.37 -0.67
N GLN A 205 1.43 -28.24 0.23
CA GLN A 205 0.28 -27.93 1.12
C GLN A 205 0.66 -27.08 2.34
N ILE A 206 1.89 -27.23 2.85
CA ILE A 206 2.37 -26.53 4.06
C ILE A 206 3.45 -25.53 3.66
N PHE A 207 3.36 -24.32 4.20
CA PHE A 207 4.42 -23.34 4.08
C PHE A 207 5.48 -23.60 5.15
N LEU A 208 6.72 -23.86 4.72
CA LEU A 208 7.87 -24.08 5.61
C LEU A 208 8.72 -22.81 5.72
N SER A 209 9.17 -22.27 4.58
CA SER A 209 10.00 -21.06 4.51
C SER A 209 9.98 -20.44 3.11
N SER A 210 10.43 -19.19 3.02
CA SER A 210 10.78 -18.49 1.77
C SER A 210 12.26 -18.09 1.82
N VAL A 211 12.93 -18.09 0.67
CA VAL A 211 14.30 -17.59 0.53
C VAL A 211 14.27 -16.41 -0.44
N HIS A 212 14.81 -15.29 0.01
CA HIS A 212 14.98 -14.07 -0.77
C HIS A 212 16.49 -13.90 -0.98
N TRP A 213 16.92 -13.70 -2.22
CA TRP A 213 18.33 -13.54 -2.63
C TRP A 213 18.59 -12.18 -3.26
#